data_AF-A0A1B6D214-F1
#
_entry.id   AF-A0A1B6D214-F1
#
_cell.length_a   1.000
_cell.length_b   1.000
_cell.length_c   1.000
_cell.angle_alpha   90.00
_cell.angle_beta   90.00
_cell.angle_gamma   90.00
#
_symmetry.space_group_name_H-M   'P 1'
#
loop_
_entity.id
_entity.type
_entity.pdbx_description
1 polymer ?
#
loop_
_entity_poly.entity_id
_entity_poly.type
_entity_poly.pdbx_seq_one_letter_code
_entity_poly.pdbx_strand_id
1 'polypeptide(L)'
;MKLQVLALISITVCLGRPPVDETPLLEYLDKKITAQLYDPTEGQGDKLIKNLKTYNERLGEVIDMIDQDVLDAFVKSKSLLKAHGGPEFLQCHFDRGLSRWVYKWTDDQVDSLSADLKNTKKLWSRIVEMLPAAEKKFENILTEEKKAQQNIFGREKQRIKDFHKEWDEFEARRKSEREQELKAGVKDVSGDSVDSSDNYDSSLTRSASSNIPPEFEAKSTLSSLEKE
;
A
#
# COMPACT_ATOMS: atom_id res chain seq x y z
N MET A 1 -2.10 21.66 -15.59
CA MET A 1 -2.96 21.33 -14.42
C MET A 1 -3.56 19.91 -14.53
N LYS A 2 -2.77 18.83 -14.38
CA LYS A 2 -3.29 17.43 -14.35
C LYS A 2 -2.47 16.49 -13.46
N LEU A 3 -2.05 16.95 -12.27
CA LEU A 3 -1.27 16.15 -11.31
C LEU A 3 -2.03 15.83 -10.02
N GLN A 4 -3.34 16.04 -9.99
CA GLN A 4 -4.19 15.80 -8.80
C GLN A 4 -5.12 14.58 -8.91
N VAL A 5 -5.12 13.83 -10.03
CA VAL A 5 -6.10 12.74 -10.23
C VAL A 5 -5.57 11.36 -9.81
N LEU A 6 -4.28 11.21 -9.51
CA LEU A 6 -3.70 9.94 -9.01
C LEU A 6 -3.70 9.82 -7.48
N ALA A 7 -4.28 10.78 -6.76
CA ALA A 7 -4.56 10.68 -5.32
C ALA A 7 -5.99 10.17 -5.02
N LEU A 8 -6.61 9.50 -5.98
CA LEU A 8 -7.96 8.92 -5.87
C LEU A 8 -7.95 7.39 -5.76
N ILE A 9 -6.86 6.81 -5.24
CA ILE A 9 -7.03 5.70 -4.28
C ILE A 9 -7.18 6.39 -2.92
N SER A 10 -8.25 7.17 -2.82
CA SER A 10 -8.76 7.64 -1.55
C SER A 10 -9.27 6.37 -0.89
N ILE A 11 -8.37 5.72 -0.15
CA ILE A 11 -8.70 4.82 0.94
C ILE A 11 -9.85 5.51 1.63
N THR A 12 -11.04 4.98 1.46
CA THR A 12 -12.20 5.37 2.23
C THR A 12 -11.82 5.03 3.66
N VAL A 13 -11.17 5.98 4.34
CA VAL A 13 -10.91 5.94 5.77
C VAL A 13 -12.30 6.08 6.38
N CYS A 14 -12.96 4.93 6.51
CA CYS A 14 -14.01 4.77 7.50
C CYS A 14 -13.47 5.42 8.77
N LEU A 15 -14.23 6.35 9.34
CA LEU A 15 -13.98 7.02 10.61
C LEU A 15 -14.03 6.03 11.80
N GLY A 16 -13.51 4.83 11.62
CA GLY A 16 -13.16 3.88 12.64
C GLY A 16 -11.72 4.16 13.07
N ARG A 17 -11.48 4.02 14.37
CA ARG A 17 -10.17 4.01 14.99
C ARG A 17 -9.17 3.27 14.07
N PRO A 18 -7.96 3.82 13.80
CA PRO A 18 -6.98 3.08 13.02
C PRO A 18 -6.79 1.69 13.66
N PRO A 19 -6.73 0.61 12.87
CA PRO A 19 -6.53 -0.73 13.41
C PRO A 19 -5.27 -0.69 14.26
N VAL A 20 -5.43 -0.97 15.55
CA VAL A 20 -4.29 -1.05 16.46
C VAL A 20 -3.56 -2.33 16.10
N ASP A 21 -2.25 -2.23 15.89
CA ASP A 21 -1.42 -3.41 15.69
C ASP A 21 -1.41 -4.26 16.98
N GLU A 22 -2.22 -5.30 17.00
CA GLU A 22 -2.37 -6.17 18.17
C GLU A 22 -1.31 -7.26 18.28
N THR A 23 -0.55 -7.52 17.22
CA THR A 23 0.35 -8.67 17.16
C THR A 23 1.53 -8.59 18.13
N PRO A 24 2.22 -7.44 18.28
CA PRO A 24 3.25 -7.30 19.32
C PRO A 24 2.70 -7.55 20.72
N LEU A 25 1.44 -7.19 20.97
CA LEU A 25 0.78 -7.43 22.25
C LEU A 25 0.40 -8.91 22.43
N LEU A 26 -0.16 -9.55 21.40
CA LEU A 26 -0.48 -10.98 21.44
C LEU A 26 0.78 -11.82 21.65
N GLU A 27 1.86 -11.58 20.90
CA GLU A 27 3.13 -12.30 21.11
C GLU A 27 3.72 -12.06 22.50
N TYR A 28 3.63 -10.84 23.01
CA TYR A 28 4.07 -10.52 24.37
C TYR A 28 3.25 -11.29 25.41
N LEU A 29 1.92 -11.27 25.30
CA LEU A 29 1.02 -11.98 26.20
C LEU A 29 1.22 -13.49 26.11
N ASP A 30 1.40 -14.04 24.90
CA ASP A 30 1.66 -15.46 24.65
C ASP A 30 2.90 -15.90 25.43
N LYS A 31 4.03 -15.23 25.25
CA LYS A 31 5.28 -15.50 25.98
C LYS A 31 5.12 -15.38 27.50
N LYS A 32 4.36 -14.40 27.98
CA LYS A 32 4.11 -14.22 29.42
C LYS A 32 3.26 -15.35 29.99
N ILE A 33 2.20 -15.74 29.30
CA ILE A 33 1.31 -16.83 29.72
C ILE A 33 2.09 -18.15 29.69
N THR A 34 2.82 -18.43 28.60
CA THR A 34 3.70 -19.60 28.47
C THR A 34 4.68 -19.70 29.64
N ALA A 35 5.40 -18.62 29.95
CA ALA A 35 6.36 -18.61 31.06
C ALA A 35 5.69 -18.86 32.42
N GLN A 36 4.52 -18.26 32.66
CA GLN A 36 3.78 -18.43 33.92
C GLN A 36 3.20 -19.84 34.07
N LEU A 37 2.75 -20.47 32.98
CA LEU A 37 2.25 -21.84 33.00
C LEU A 37 3.37 -22.87 33.16
N TYR A 38 4.56 -22.59 32.62
CA TYR A 38 5.72 -23.47 32.71
C TYR A 38 6.41 -23.38 34.09
N ASP A 39 6.60 -22.17 34.61
CA ASP A 39 7.25 -21.91 35.90
C ASP A 39 6.37 -21.01 36.78
N PRO A 40 5.38 -21.59 37.48
CA PRO A 40 4.46 -20.80 38.29
C PRO A 40 5.19 -20.12 39.44
N THR A 41 4.99 -18.81 39.59
CA THR A 41 5.57 -18.00 40.67
C THR A 41 4.48 -17.57 41.66
N GLU A 42 4.72 -17.77 42.97
CA GLU A 42 3.79 -17.34 44.02
C GLU A 42 3.40 -15.86 43.87
N GLY A 43 2.11 -15.55 44.06
CA GLY A 43 1.55 -14.21 43.94
C GLY A 43 1.34 -13.69 42.51
N GLN A 44 1.68 -14.46 41.46
CA GLN A 44 1.47 -14.05 40.06
C GLN A 44 0.20 -14.63 39.41
N GLY A 45 -0.61 -15.39 40.16
CA GLY A 45 -1.81 -16.05 39.63
C GLY A 45 -2.81 -15.07 39.02
N ASP A 46 -3.21 -14.02 39.74
CA ASP A 46 -4.20 -13.06 39.23
C ASP A 46 -3.74 -12.37 37.94
N LYS A 47 -2.42 -12.15 37.82
CA LYS A 47 -1.81 -11.59 36.61
C LYS A 47 -1.91 -12.56 35.44
N LEU A 48 -1.71 -13.85 35.66
CA LEU A 48 -1.88 -14.89 34.63
C LEU A 48 -3.33 -14.90 34.11
N ILE A 49 -4.32 -14.92 35.01
CA ILE A 49 -5.75 -14.88 34.62
C ILE A 49 -6.05 -13.61 33.83
N LYS A 50 -5.56 -12.44 34.29
CA LYS A 50 -5.75 -11.17 33.60
C LYS A 50 -5.13 -11.19 32.20
N ASN A 51 -3.89 -11.66 32.07
CA ASN A 51 -3.21 -11.76 30.78
C ASN A 51 -3.98 -12.66 29.80
N LEU A 52 -4.49 -13.80 30.27
CA LEU A 52 -5.24 -14.72 29.44
C LEU A 52 -6.60 -14.16 29.00
N LYS A 53 -7.30 -13.42 29.87
CA LYS A 53 -8.54 -12.71 29.50
C LYS A 53 -8.27 -11.63 28.46
N THR A 54 -7.25 -10.81 28.66
CA THR A 54 -6.83 -9.81 27.67
C THR A 54 -6.43 -10.48 26.35
N TYR A 55 -5.76 -11.64 26.40
CA TYR A 55 -5.43 -12.40 25.19
C TYR A 55 -6.69 -12.83 24.42
N ASN A 56 -7.70 -13.35 25.14
CA ASN A 56 -8.96 -13.77 24.54
C ASN A 56 -9.76 -12.59 23.94
N GLU A 57 -9.78 -11.44 24.61
CA GLU A 57 -10.40 -10.22 24.09
C GLU A 57 -9.75 -9.82 22.75
N ARG A 58 -8.41 -9.82 22.70
CA ARG A 58 -7.64 -9.48 21.50
C ARG A 58 -7.83 -10.48 20.36
N LEU A 59 -7.94 -11.78 20.65
CA LEU A 59 -8.33 -12.76 19.64
C LEU A 59 -9.73 -12.47 19.07
N GLY A 60 -10.67 -12.00 19.90
CA GLY A 60 -11.98 -11.55 19.46
C GLY A 60 -11.88 -10.36 18.49
N GLU A 61 -11.07 -9.36 18.84
CA GLU A 61 -10.81 -8.20 17.97
C GLU A 61 -10.18 -8.63 16.63
N VAL A 62 -9.25 -9.59 16.64
CA VAL A 62 -8.66 -10.15 15.41
C VAL A 62 -9.71 -10.85 14.54
N ILE A 63 -10.64 -11.61 15.13
CA ILE A 63 -11.75 -12.21 14.38
C ILE A 63 -12.58 -11.13 13.71
N ASP A 64 -12.98 -10.09 14.45
CA ASP A 64 -13.78 -8.99 13.91
C ASP A 64 -13.04 -8.26 12.78
N MET A 65 -11.73 -8.07 12.89
CA MET A 65 -10.91 -7.45 11.85
C MET A 65 -10.80 -8.32 10.59
N ILE A 66 -10.67 -9.64 10.73
CA ILE A 66 -10.68 -10.56 9.57
C ILE A 66 -12.07 -10.57 8.91
N ASP A 67 -13.15 -10.58 9.69
CA ASP A 67 -14.52 -10.49 9.17
C ASP A 67 -14.77 -9.16 8.42
N GLN A 68 -14.10 -8.08 8.85
CA GLN A 68 -14.11 -6.76 8.20
C GLN A 68 -13.11 -6.63 7.04
N ASP A 69 -12.50 -7.73 6.59
CA ASP A 69 -11.55 -7.77 5.48
C ASP A 69 -10.31 -6.85 5.70
N VAL A 70 -9.87 -6.70 6.96
CA VAL A 70 -8.63 -5.97 7.30
C VAL A 70 -7.41 -6.83 6.98
N LEU A 71 -6.69 -6.46 5.92
CA LEU A 71 -5.53 -7.20 5.40
C LEU A 71 -4.44 -7.46 6.46
N ASP A 72 -4.17 -6.46 7.30
CA ASP A 72 -3.11 -6.55 8.31
C ASP A 72 -3.39 -7.67 9.34
N ALA A 73 -4.63 -7.76 9.82
CA ALA A 73 -5.06 -8.82 10.75
C ALA A 73 -4.96 -10.22 10.11
N PHE A 74 -5.31 -10.34 8.82
CA PHE A 74 -5.13 -11.58 8.05
C PHE A 74 -3.66 -11.98 7.93
N VAL A 75 -2.79 -11.06 7.46
CA VAL A 75 -1.36 -11.33 7.26
C VAL A 75 -0.70 -11.79 8.56
N LYS A 76 -1.00 -11.10 9.67
CA LYS A 76 -0.44 -11.40 10.98
C LYS A 76 -0.94 -12.72 11.54
N SER A 77 -2.23 -13.01 11.41
CA SER A 77 -2.80 -14.30 11.80
C SER A 77 -2.18 -15.45 11.01
N LYS A 78 -1.94 -15.26 9.72
CA LYS A 78 -1.24 -16.24 8.88
C LYS A 78 0.22 -16.42 9.29
N SER A 79 0.90 -15.33 9.66
CA SER A 79 2.27 -15.36 10.18
C SER A 79 2.36 -16.18 11.47
N LEU A 80 1.47 -15.91 12.45
CA LEU A 80 1.40 -16.66 13.71
C LEU A 80 1.11 -18.14 13.48
N LEU A 81 0.16 -18.46 12.58
CA LEU A 81 -0.13 -19.84 12.21
C LEU A 81 1.10 -20.55 11.61
N LYS A 82 1.84 -19.88 10.72
CA LYS A 82 3.02 -20.44 10.05
C LYS A 82 4.20 -20.62 11.00
N ALA A 83 4.42 -19.67 11.90
CA ALA A 83 5.58 -19.67 12.80
C ALA A 83 5.43 -20.68 13.95
N HIS A 84 4.24 -20.76 14.56
CA HIS A 84 4.05 -21.48 15.83
C HIS A 84 2.92 -22.53 15.80
N GLY A 85 2.15 -22.61 14.72
CA GLY A 85 0.92 -23.42 14.67
C GLY A 85 -0.23 -22.85 15.51
N GLY A 86 -0.04 -21.67 16.12
CA GLY A 86 -0.98 -21.01 17.02
C GLY A 86 -0.33 -20.50 18.30
N PRO A 87 -1.14 -20.12 19.31
CA PRO A 87 -0.66 -19.66 20.61
C PRO A 87 0.21 -20.74 21.27
N GLU A 88 1.43 -20.40 21.68
CA GLU A 88 2.40 -21.35 22.21
C GLU A 88 1.93 -21.93 23.55
N PHE A 89 1.30 -21.11 24.40
CA PHE A 89 0.84 -21.55 25.72
C PHE A 89 -0.23 -22.65 25.66
N LEU A 90 -0.92 -22.83 24.53
CA LEU A 90 -1.88 -23.93 24.34
C LEU A 90 -1.17 -25.29 24.19
N GLN A 91 0.14 -25.30 23.95
CA GLN A 91 0.97 -26.50 23.89
C GLN A 91 1.53 -26.87 25.27
N CYS A 92 1.49 -25.95 26.24
CA CYS A 92 1.96 -26.21 27.59
C CYS A 92 1.02 -27.17 28.34
N HIS A 93 1.61 -28.08 29.12
CA HIS A 93 0.83 -28.91 30.02
C HIS A 93 0.45 -28.11 31.28
N PHE A 94 -0.84 -27.82 31.44
CA PHE A 94 -1.35 -27.17 32.64
C PHE A 94 -1.51 -28.17 33.80
N ASP A 95 -0.60 -28.12 34.77
CA ASP A 95 -0.72 -28.86 36.03
C ASP A 95 -1.63 -28.11 37.02
N ARG A 96 -2.86 -28.62 37.17
CA ARG A 96 -3.87 -28.06 38.07
C ARG A 96 -3.44 -28.11 39.53
N GLY A 97 -2.77 -29.18 39.95
CA GLY A 97 -2.37 -29.38 41.35
C GLY A 97 -1.25 -28.43 41.74
N LEU A 98 -0.22 -28.35 40.90
CA LEU A 98 0.90 -27.43 41.10
C LEU A 98 0.42 -25.97 41.10
N SER A 99 -0.38 -25.57 40.10
CA SER A 99 -0.87 -24.19 39.98
C SER A 99 -1.75 -23.78 41.17
N ARG A 100 -2.61 -24.69 41.65
CA ARG A 100 -3.43 -24.46 42.85
C ARG A 100 -2.55 -24.22 44.07
N TRP A 101 -1.54 -25.06 44.26
CA TRP A 101 -0.63 -24.98 45.42
C TRP A 101 0.23 -23.71 45.38
N VAL A 102 0.90 -23.42 44.25
CA VAL A 102 1.81 -22.26 44.12
C VAL A 102 1.06 -20.93 44.17
N TYR A 103 -0.06 -20.80 43.46
CA TYR A 103 -0.80 -19.54 43.41
C TYR A 103 -1.79 -19.36 44.56
N LYS A 104 -1.97 -20.38 45.42
CA LYS A 104 -3.00 -20.43 46.47
C LYS A 104 -4.41 -20.20 45.91
N TRP A 105 -4.67 -20.73 44.72
CA TRP A 105 -5.96 -20.59 44.06
C TRP A 105 -7.04 -21.46 44.67
N THR A 106 -8.27 -20.96 44.59
CA THR A 106 -9.49 -21.75 44.81
C THR A 106 -9.79 -22.64 43.61
N ASP A 107 -10.67 -23.63 43.79
CA ASP A 107 -11.15 -24.47 42.69
C ASP A 107 -11.80 -23.64 41.58
N ASP A 108 -12.57 -22.62 41.94
CA ASP A 108 -13.21 -21.70 41.02
C ASP A 108 -12.20 -20.94 40.13
N GLN A 109 -11.06 -20.53 40.69
CA GLN A 109 -10.01 -19.85 39.91
C GLN A 109 -9.32 -20.80 38.94
N VAL A 110 -9.07 -22.05 39.35
CA VAL A 110 -8.49 -23.09 38.48
C VAL A 110 -9.47 -23.43 37.35
N ASP A 111 -10.76 -23.53 37.65
CA ASP A 111 -11.81 -23.77 36.67
C ASP A 111 -12.01 -22.58 35.72
N SER A 112 -11.92 -21.34 36.24
CA SER A 112 -11.93 -20.12 35.42
C SER A 112 -10.78 -20.12 34.42
N LEU A 113 -9.54 -20.40 34.85
CA LEU A 113 -8.39 -20.48 33.95
C LEU A 113 -8.60 -21.58 32.89
N SER A 114 -9.11 -22.75 33.31
CA SER A 114 -9.40 -23.86 32.40
C SER A 114 -10.47 -23.49 31.36
N ALA A 115 -11.48 -22.71 31.74
CA ALA A 115 -12.49 -22.19 30.84
C ALA A 115 -11.90 -21.16 29.86
N ASP A 116 -11.05 -20.26 30.34
CA ASP A 116 -10.37 -19.26 29.51
C ASP A 116 -9.43 -19.91 28.48
N LEU A 117 -8.69 -20.96 28.84
CA LEU A 117 -7.84 -21.74 27.91
C LEU A 117 -8.67 -22.43 26.81
N LYS A 118 -9.81 -23.02 27.19
CA LYS A 118 -10.76 -23.60 26.22
C LYS A 118 -11.33 -22.54 25.28
N ASN A 119 -11.62 -21.35 25.81
CA ASN A 119 -12.10 -20.22 25.02
C ASN A 119 -11.03 -19.75 24.03
N THR A 120 -9.77 -19.62 24.45
CA THR A 120 -8.65 -19.31 23.53
C THR A 120 -8.59 -20.31 22.38
N LYS A 121 -8.64 -21.61 22.69
CA LYS A 121 -8.60 -22.66 21.66
C LYS A 121 -9.75 -22.52 20.66
N LYS A 122 -10.96 -22.23 21.15
CA LYS A 122 -12.14 -22.00 20.30
C LYS A 122 -11.96 -20.78 19.40
N LEU A 123 -11.51 -19.65 19.95
CA LEU A 123 -11.28 -18.42 19.19
C LEU A 123 -10.21 -18.63 18.12
N TRP A 124 -9.10 -19.28 18.47
CA TRP A 124 -8.03 -19.58 17.52
C TRP A 124 -8.51 -20.52 16.40
N SER A 125 -9.25 -21.59 16.71
CA SER A 125 -9.83 -22.47 15.69
C SER A 125 -10.71 -21.69 14.72
N ARG A 126 -11.53 -20.75 15.22
CA ARG A 126 -12.34 -19.88 14.36
C ARG A 126 -11.48 -19.01 13.44
N ILE A 127 -10.41 -18.41 13.94
CA ILE A 127 -9.46 -17.66 13.10
C ILE A 127 -8.94 -18.56 11.97
N VAL A 128 -8.45 -19.76 12.31
CA VAL A 128 -7.90 -20.72 11.33
C VAL A 128 -8.93 -21.12 10.27
N GLU A 129 -10.19 -21.33 10.66
CA GLU A 129 -11.30 -21.63 9.74
C GLU A 129 -11.61 -20.48 8.78
N MET A 130 -11.42 -19.22 9.21
CA MET A 130 -11.69 -18.03 8.41
C MET A 130 -10.57 -17.71 7.41
N LEU A 131 -9.33 -18.11 7.69
CA LEU A 131 -8.16 -17.76 6.87
C LEU A 131 -8.29 -18.15 5.38
N PRO A 132 -8.75 -19.35 4.99
CA PRO A 132 -8.86 -19.72 3.57
C PRO A 132 -9.86 -18.84 2.79
N ALA A 133 -10.96 -18.46 3.43
CA ALA A 133 -11.96 -17.60 2.82
C ALA A 133 -11.42 -16.17 2.65
N ALA A 134 -10.76 -15.64 3.69
CA ALA A 134 -10.10 -14.35 3.64
C ALA A 134 -8.99 -14.31 2.58
N GLU A 135 -8.16 -15.36 2.49
CA GLU A 135 -7.10 -15.48 1.48
C GLU A 135 -7.66 -15.35 0.07
N LYS A 136 -8.71 -16.12 -0.25
CA LYS A 136 -9.38 -16.05 -1.55
C LYS A 136 -9.94 -14.65 -1.84
N LYS A 137 -10.48 -13.96 -0.85
CA LYS A 137 -10.97 -12.58 -1.01
C LYS A 137 -9.81 -11.63 -1.35
N PHE A 138 -8.71 -11.68 -0.62
CA PHE A 138 -7.56 -10.82 -0.87
C PHE A 138 -6.88 -11.12 -2.22
N GLU A 139 -6.79 -12.39 -2.62
CA GLU A 139 -6.31 -12.77 -3.96
C GLU A 139 -7.18 -12.18 -5.08
N ASN A 140 -8.50 -12.20 -4.91
CA ASN A 140 -9.41 -11.58 -5.87
C ASN A 140 -9.20 -10.06 -5.94
N ILE A 141 -9.08 -9.39 -4.79
CA ILE A 141 -8.82 -7.94 -4.72
C ILE A 141 -7.52 -7.59 -5.45
N LEU A 142 -6.43 -8.31 -5.16
CA LEU A 142 -5.13 -8.11 -5.81
C LEU A 142 -5.19 -8.37 -7.33
N THR A 143 -5.95 -9.38 -7.74
CA THR A 143 -6.14 -9.70 -9.16
C THR A 143 -6.90 -8.60 -9.90
N GLU A 144 -7.98 -8.09 -9.31
CA GLU A 144 -8.76 -7.00 -9.89
C GLU A 144 -7.97 -5.69 -9.91
N GLU A 145 -7.19 -5.39 -8.87
CA GLU A 145 -6.29 -4.23 -8.84
C GLU A 145 -5.25 -4.32 -9.95
N LYS A 146 -4.61 -5.49 -10.13
CA LYS A 146 -3.63 -5.72 -11.21
C LYS A 146 -4.25 -5.52 -12.59
N LYS A 147 -5.47 -6.02 -12.82
CA LYS A 147 -6.21 -5.80 -14.07
C LYS A 147 -6.49 -4.31 -14.30
N ALA A 148 -6.90 -3.59 -13.25
CA ALA A 148 -7.18 -2.16 -13.33
C ALA A 148 -5.91 -1.37 -13.68
N GLN A 149 -4.78 -1.67 -13.04
CA GLN A 149 -3.48 -1.05 -13.33
C GLN A 149 -3.03 -1.32 -14.76
N GLN A 150 -3.15 -2.56 -15.24
CA GLN A 150 -2.83 -2.92 -16.62
C GLN A 150 -3.69 -2.18 -17.64
N ASN A 151 -4.99 -2.00 -17.36
CA ASN A 151 -5.89 -1.23 -18.22
C ASN A 151 -5.50 0.26 -18.24
N ILE A 152 -5.17 0.86 -17.10
CA ILE A 152 -4.68 2.25 -17.03
C ILE A 152 -3.39 2.41 -17.85
N PHE A 153 -2.43 1.51 -17.68
CA PHE A 153 -1.18 1.54 -18.44
C PHE A 153 -1.40 1.36 -19.95
N GLY A 154 -2.30 0.44 -20.34
CA GLY A 154 -2.68 0.24 -21.74
C GLY A 154 -3.28 1.49 -22.38
N ARG A 155 -4.18 2.17 -21.66
CA ARG A 155 -4.77 3.44 -22.12
C ARG A 155 -3.74 4.54 -22.24
N GLU A 156 -2.84 4.68 -21.27
CA GLU A 156 -1.81 5.72 -21.32
C GLU A 156 -0.80 5.47 -22.45
N LYS A 157 -0.40 4.21 -22.66
CA LYS A 157 0.42 3.81 -23.80
C LYS A 157 -0.24 4.15 -25.14
N GLN A 158 -1.56 3.96 -25.25
CA GLN A 158 -2.29 4.34 -26.46
C GLN A 158 -2.32 5.86 -26.64
N ARG A 159 -2.60 6.63 -25.58
CA ARG A 159 -2.59 8.10 -25.64
C ARG A 159 -1.24 8.67 -26.06
N ILE A 160 -0.13 8.08 -25.58
CA ILE A 160 1.22 8.47 -25.99
C ILE A 160 1.42 8.20 -27.48
N LYS A 161 0.97 7.05 -28.00
CA LYS A 161 1.05 6.75 -29.45
C LYS A 161 0.25 7.74 -30.28
N ASP A 162 -0.97 8.04 -29.86
CA ASP A 162 -1.86 8.98 -30.54
C ASP A 162 -1.21 10.38 -30.58
N PHE A 163 -0.62 10.82 -29.47
CA PHE A 163 0.12 12.08 -29.40
C PHE A 163 1.32 12.15 -30.36
N HIS A 164 2.14 11.10 -30.44
CA HIS A 164 3.28 11.07 -31.37
C HIS A 164 2.79 11.13 -32.82
N LYS A 165 1.70 10.42 -33.14
CA LYS A 165 1.10 10.47 -34.47
C LYS A 165 0.61 11.88 -34.81
N GLU A 166 -0.11 12.54 -33.92
CA GLU A 166 -0.56 13.93 -34.09
C GLU A 166 0.61 14.89 -34.28
N TRP A 167 1.70 14.68 -33.54
CA TRP A 167 2.93 15.46 -33.66
C TRP A 167 3.60 15.30 -35.03
N ASP A 168 3.73 14.06 -35.51
CA ASP A 168 4.30 13.76 -36.83
C ASP A 168 3.46 14.41 -37.96
N GLU A 169 2.13 14.35 -37.85
CA GLU A 169 1.20 15.00 -38.79
C GLU A 169 1.34 16.53 -38.76
N PHE A 170 1.53 17.13 -37.59
CA PHE A 170 1.77 18.56 -37.42
C PHE A 170 3.10 19.00 -38.05
N GLU A 171 4.19 18.26 -37.83
CA GLU A 171 5.50 18.56 -38.44
C GLU A 171 5.44 18.48 -39.98
N ALA A 172 4.76 17.46 -40.52
CA ALA A 172 4.57 17.32 -41.95
C ALA A 172 3.81 18.51 -42.56
N ARG A 173 2.74 18.97 -41.90
CA ARG A 173 1.97 20.16 -42.33
C ARG A 173 2.83 21.42 -42.32
N ARG A 174 3.54 21.68 -41.21
CA ARG A 174 4.48 22.80 -41.07
C ARG A 174 5.55 22.81 -42.15
N LYS A 175 6.09 21.64 -42.50
CA LYS A 175 7.07 21.50 -43.57
C LYS A 175 6.48 21.85 -44.93
N SER A 176 5.27 21.36 -45.22
CA SER A 176 4.56 21.67 -46.47
C SER A 176 4.24 23.16 -46.59
N GLU A 177 3.77 23.81 -45.52
CA GLU A 177 3.51 25.25 -45.47
C GLU A 177 4.77 26.06 -45.80
N ARG A 178 5.92 25.74 -45.19
CA ARG A 178 7.21 26.41 -45.49
C ARG A 178 7.64 26.22 -46.95
N GLU A 179 7.42 25.03 -47.51
CA GLU A 179 7.73 24.78 -48.93
C GLU A 179 6.82 25.59 -49.87
N GLN A 180 5.56 25.81 -49.50
CA GLN A 180 4.63 26.67 -50.25
C GLN A 180 5.02 28.15 -50.13
N GLU A 181 5.38 28.62 -48.93
CA GLU A 181 5.87 29.98 -48.71
C GLU A 181 7.13 30.28 -49.53
N LEU A 182 8.09 29.35 -49.55
CA LEU A 182 9.30 29.47 -50.38
C LEU A 182 8.98 29.55 -51.87
N LYS A 183 8.00 28.77 -52.36
CA LYS A 183 7.56 28.84 -53.77
C LYS A 183 6.85 30.14 -54.10
N ALA A 184 6.11 30.72 -53.15
CA ALA A 184 5.41 31.99 -53.32
C ALA A 184 6.37 33.19 -53.28
N GLY A 185 7.33 33.21 -52.36
CA GLY A 185 8.27 34.32 -52.15
C GLY A 185 9.33 34.50 -53.25
N VAL A 186 9.52 33.52 -54.13
CA VAL A 186 10.46 33.62 -55.27
C VAL A 186 9.91 34.50 -56.42
N LYS A 187 8.64 34.92 -56.36
CA LYS A 187 7.97 35.58 -57.50
C LYS A 187 8.06 37.11 -57.58
N ASP A 188 8.53 37.79 -56.53
CA ASP A 188 8.49 39.27 -56.47
C ASP A 188 9.85 39.97 -56.36
N VAL A 189 10.97 39.30 -56.70
CA VAL A 189 12.30 39.96 -56.78
C VAL A 189 12.77 40.05 -58.24
N SER A 190 12.01 40.79 -59.04
CA SER A 190 12.50 41.38 -60.29
C SER A 190 12.07 42.84 -60.32
N GLY A 191 12.86 43.72 -59.71
CA GLY A 191 12.57 45.14 -59.70
C GLY A 191 13.59 45.92 -58.89
N ASP A 192 14.54 46.49 -59.62
CA ASP A 192 15.38 47.63 -59.27
C ASP A 192 16.48 47.44 -58.22
N SER A 193 17.65 47.13 -58.79
CA SER A 193 18.97 47.58 -58.32
C SER A 193 18.92 49.09 -58.02
N VAL A 194 18.68 49.44 -56.77
CA VAL A 194 18.97 50.78 -56.25
C VAL A 194 20.25 50.69 -55.43
N ASP A 195 21.29 51.24 -56.01
CA ASP A 195 22.56 51.57 -55.37
C ASP A 195 22.26 52.60 -54.27
N SER A 196 22.48 52.24 -53.02
CA SER A 196 22.54 53.20 -51.92
C SER A 196 23.57 52.73 -50.93
N SER A 197 24.72 53.38 -51.05
CA SER A 197 25.62 53.58 -49.95
C SER A 197 24.88 54.26 -48.79
N ASP A 198 25.50 54.11 -47.62
CA ASP A 198 25.36 54.97 -46.44
C ASP A 198 24.61 54.34 -45.25
N ASN A 199 25.45 53.89 -44.31
CA ASN A 199 25.56 54.44 -42.95
C ASN A 199 24.60 54.00 -41.83
N TYR A 200 25.26 53.68 -40.70
CA TYR A 200 24.81 53.70 -39.30
C TYR A 200 23.62 52.77 -38.95
N ASP A 201 23.50 52.15 -37.78
CA ASP A 201 24.10 52.42 -36.48
C ASP A 201 24.13 51.12 -35.66
N SER A 202 25.10 51.07 -34.76
CA SER A 202 25.21 50.05 -33.71
C SER A 202 24.10 50.20 -32.68
N SER A 203 23.87 49.14 -31.91
CA SER A 203 23.09 49.06 -30.67
C SER A 203 21.56 48.84 -30.78
N LEU A 204 21.18 47.57 -30.94
CA LEU A 204 19.96 47.06 -30.32
C LEU A 204 20.15 45.60 -29.93
N THR A 205 20.53 45.39 -28.67
CA THR A 205 20.44 44.12 -27.95
C THR A 205 18.96 43.73 -27.82
N ARG A 206 18.38 43.15 -28.88
CA ARG A 206 17.11 42.43 -28.78
C ARG A 206 17.38 41.13 -28.05
N SER A 207 17.07 41.12 -26.75
CA SER A 207 16.87 39.90 -25.98
C SER A 207 15.87 39.03 -26.75
N ALA A 208 16.38 37.98 -27.38
CA ALA A 208 15.58 36.92 -27.95
C ALA A 208 14.87 36.24 -26.78
N SER A 209 13.69 36.75 -26.43
CA SER A 209 12.71 36.05 -25.62
C SER A 209 12.32 34.81 -26.41
N SER A 210 12.94 33.69 -26.05
CA SER A 210 12.57 32.38 -26.53
C SER A 210 11.14 32.12 -26.07
N ASN A 211 10.17 32.36 -26.96
CA ASN A 211 8.82 31.81 -26.85
C ASN A 211 8.91 30.29 -27.03
N ILE A 212 9.56 29.63 -26.08
CA ILE A 212 9.39 28.21 -25.81
C ILE A 212 8.08 28.15 -25.02
N PRO A 213 7.03 27.49 -25.53
CA PRO A 213 5.83 27.24 -24.76
C PRO A 213 6.25 26.57 -23.44
N PRO A 214 5.76 27.00 -22.27
CA PRO A 214 6.18 26.49 -20.96
C PRO A 214 5.75 25.03 -20.67
N GLU A 215 5.53 24.21 -21.71
CA GLU A 215 5.09 22.82 -21.60
C GLU A 215 6.18 21.79 -21.98
N PHE A 216 7.41 22.20 -22.32
CA PHE A 216 8.43 21.28 -22.86
C PHE A 216 9.73 21.12 -22.02
N GLU A 217 9.64 21.21 -20.70
CA GLU A 217 10.70 20.74 -19.77
C GLU A 217 10.38 19.38 -19.11
N ALA A 218 9.62 18.52 -19.77
CA ALA A 218 9.48 17.12 -19.35
C ALA A 218 10.50 16.23 -20.09
N LYS A 219 11.79 16.44 -19.86
CA LYS A 219 12.82 15.45 -20.21
C LYS A 219 13.42 14.83 -18.95
N SER A 220 13.32 13.50 -18.93
CA SER A 220 14.29 12.58 -18.32
C SER A 220 14.15 12.24 -16.83
N THR A 221 13.08 11.54 -16.44
CA THR A 221 13.07 10.70 -15.22
C THR A 221 12.43 9.31 -15.39
N LEU A 222 12.14 8.84 -16.60
CA LEU A 222 11.52 7.52 -16.84
C LEU A 222 12.47 6.42 -17.34
N SER A 223 13.79 6.56 -17.15
CA SER A 223 14.79 5.55 -17.58
C SER A 223 15.26 4.59 -16.47
N SER A 224 14.62 4.58 -15.30
CA SER A 224 15.11 3.82 -14.13
C SER A 224 14.17 2.74 -13.60
N LEU A 225 13.14 2.31 -14.36
CA LEU A 225 12.11 1.38 -13.85
C LEU A 225 11.92 0.09 -14.67
N GLU A 226 12.88 -0.31 -15.51
CA GLU A 226 12.84 -1.58 -16.27
C GLU A 226 14.02 -2.53 -15.96
N LYS A 227 14.62 -2.44 -14.76
CA LYS A 227 15.58 -3.45 -14.28
C LYS A 227 15.33 -3.79 -12.81
N GLU A 228 14.25 -4.54 -12.54
CA GLU A 228 14.12 -5.47 -11.41
C GLU A 228 13.00 -6.48 -11.68
#